data_AF-A0A9Q3UWS5-F1
#
_entry.id   AF-A0A9Q3UWS5-F1
#
_cell.length_a   1.000
_cell.length_b   1.000
_cell.length_c   1.000
_cell.angle_alpha   90.00
_cell.angle_beta   90.00
_cell.angle_gamma   90.00
#
_symmetry.space_group_name_H-M   'P 1'
#
loop_
_entity.id
_entity.type
_entity.pdbx_description
1 polymer ?
#
loop_
_entity_poly.entity_id
_entity_poly.type
_entity_poly.pdbx_seq_one_letter_code
_entity_poly.pdbx_strand_id
1 'polypeptide(L)'
;MSELKKIRETKNLTQEELAERSGISVRTIQRIEAGTIPKGYTLKTLATSLDVSEKDLLIAEIVKEEIKVEEISLTTENDDSFNISLTKIINLSSLPLAWLPIANFLPPLLIMLFTKNKSQIVKQIISLQIFLAIISPIIFMLIALLKLGSESVMVTMIFLVLANVYIILRNTYEIDKKKSLRYKLNFNFI
;
A
#
# COMPACT_ATOMS: atom_id res chain seq x y z
N MET A 1 -15.94 -3.79 -23.40
CA MET A 1 -16.10 -5.18 -23.88
C MET A 1 -15.62 -6.12 -22.78
N SER A 2 -16.34 -7.20 -22.49
CA SER A 2 -15.94 -8.19 -21.46
C SER A 2 -14.74 -9.01 -21.91
N GLU A 3 -13.93 -9.48 -20.95
CA GLU A 3 -12.75 -10.31 -21.24
C GLU A 3 -13.14 -11.64 -21.90
N LEU A 4 -14.25 -12.26 -21.48
CA LEU A 4 -14.78 -13.46 -22.13
C LEU A 4 -15.05 -13.23 -23.62
N LYS A 5 -15.65 -12.09 -23.98
CA LYS A 5 -15.95 -11.75 -25.38
C LYS A 5 -14.67 -11.58 -26.20
N LYS A 6 -13.65 -10.92 -25.65
CA LYS A 6 -12.35 -10.76 -26.31
C LYS A 6 -11.69 -12.11 -26.59
N ILE A 7 -11.62 -13.00 -25.59
CA ILE A 7 -11.01 -14.33 -25.71
C ILE A 7 -11.79 -15.21 -26.68
N ARG A 8 -13.12 -15.11 -26.69
CA ARG A 8 -13.96 -15.83 -27.65
C ARG A 8 -13.68 -15.36 -29.10
N GLU A 9 -13.59 -14.06 -29.30
CA GLU A 9 -13.34 -13.46 -30.61
C GLU A 9 -11.91 -13.76 -31.12
N THR A 10 -10.90 -13.76 -30.25
CA THR A 10 -9.53 -14.18 -30.65
C THR A 10 -9.45 -15.64 -31.06
N LYS A 11 -10.36 -16.48 -30.57
CA LYS A 11 -10.51 -17.88 -30.98
C LYS A 11 -11.50 -18.09 -32.12
N ASN A 12 -12.06 -17.02 -32.71
CA ASN A 12 -13.04 -17.04 -33.80
C ASN A 12 -14.27 -17.90 -33.51
N LEU A 13 -14.73 -17.93 -32.26
CA LEU A 13 -15.90 -18.72 -31.85
C LEU A 13 -17.17 -17.87 -31.81
N THR A 14 -18.32 -18.46 -32.16
CA THR A 14 -19.64 -17.87 -31.90
C THR A 14 -20.08 -18.12 -30.44
N GLN A 15 -21.13 -17.42 -29.96
CA GLN A 15 -21.65 -17.66 -28.60
C GLN A 15 -22.24 -19.07 -28.49
N GLU A 16 -22.83 -19.57 -29.57
CA GLU A 16 -23.39 -20.91 -29.73
C GLU A 16 -22.30 -21.98 -29.71
N GLU A 17 -21.20 -21.77 -30.44
CA GLU A 17 -20.05 -22.69 -30.44
C GLU A 17 -19.34 -22.75 -29.08
N LEU A 18 -19.20 -21.61 -28.41
CA LEU A 18 -18.66 -21.58 -27.06
C LEU A 18 -19.61 -22.29 -26.07
N ALA A 19 -20.93 -22.15 -26.24
CA ALA A 19 -21.93 -22.83 -25.42
C ALA A 19 -21.82 -24.35 -25.55
N GLU A 20 -21.70 -24.84 -26.78
CA GLU A 20 -21.54 -26.26 -27.08
C GLU A 20 -20.24 -26.81 -26.49
N ARG A 21 -19.11 -26.14 -26.71
CA ARG A 21 -17.79 -26.57 -26.22
C ARG A 21 -17.66 -26.56 -24.70
N SER A 22 -18.31 -25.61 -24.04
CA SER A 22 -18.24 -25.43 -22.59
C SER A 22 -19.39 -26.11 -21.84
N GLY A 23 -20.38 -26.67 -22.53
CA GLY A 23 -21.59 -27.23 -21.90
C GLY A 23 -22.41 -26.21 -21.11
N ILE A 24 -22.24 -24.91 -21.39
CA ILE A 24 -22.91 -23.80 -20.71
C ILE A 24 -23.94 -23.21 -21.67
N SER A 25 -25.13 -22.85 -21.16
CA SER A 25 -26.15 -22.27 -22.03
C SER A 25 -25.69 -20.96 -22.69
N VAL A 26 -26.12 -20.72 -23.94
CA VAL A 26 -25.86 -19.46 -24.67
C VAL A 26 -26.30 -18.25 -23.84
N ARG A 27 -27.43 -18.34 -23.14
CA ARG A 27 -27.94 -17.31 -22.23
C ARG A 27 -26.96 -17.00 -21.09
N THR A 28 -26.29 -18.01 -20.55
CA THR A 28 -25.27 -17.83 -19.51
C THR A 28 -24.02 -17.15 -20.07
N ILE A 29 -23.57 -17.55 -21.27
CA ILE A 29 -22.46 -16.87 -21.97
C ILE A 29 -22.79 -15.41 -22.22
N GLN A 30 -23.97 -15.10 -22.75
CA GLN A 30 -24.44 -13.73 -22.96
C GLN A 30 -24.46 -12.91 -21.66
N ARG A 31 -24.96 -13.49 -20.57
CA ARG A 31 -24.94 -12.84 -19.25
C ARG A 31 -23.53 -12.56 -18.76
N ILE A 32 -22.59 -13.48 -18.99
CA ILE A 32 -21.18 -13.29 -18.62
C ILE A 32 -20.55 -12.23 -19.50
N GLU A 33 -20.80 -12.26 -20.81
CA GLU A 33 -20.33 -11.24 -21.74
C GLU A 33 -20.91 -9.84 -21.44
N ALA A 34 -22.12 -9.79 -20.87
CA ALA A 34 -22.78 -8.58 -20.38
C ALA A 34 -22.29 -8.12 -18.98
N GLY A 35 -21.43 -8.90 -18.30
CA GLY A 35 -20.77 -8.49 -17.06
C GLY A 35 -21.04 -9.37 -15.83
N THR A 36 -21.74 -10.50 -15.97
CA THR A 36 -21.90 -11.46 -14.87
C THR A 36 -20.59 -12.23 -14.64
N ILE A 37 -20.08 -12.23 -13.41
CA ILE A 37 -18.81 -12.93 -13.10
C ILE A 37 -19.07 -14.44 -13.02
N PRO A 38 -18.40 -15.28 -13.83
CA PRO A 38 -18.53 -16.73 -13.76
C PRO A 38 -17.83 -17.24 -12.49
N LYS A 39 -18.45 -18.20 -11.79
CA LYS A 39 -17.91 -18.78 -10.54
C LYS A 39 -18.01 -20.30 -10.55
N GLY A 40 -17.13 -20.94 -9.80
CA GLY A 40 -17.12 -22.39 -9.58
C GLY A 40 -17.06 -23.17 -10.90
N TYR A 41 -18.02 -24.07 -11.11
CA TYR A 41 -18.10 -24.92 -12.29
C TYR A 41 -18.06 -24.14 -13.61
N THR A 42 -18.85 -23.06 -13.72
CA THR A 42 -18.94 -22.26 -14.94
C THR A 42 -17.59 -21.64 -15.32
N LEU A 43 -16.82 -21.15 -14.34
CA LEU A 43 -15.50 -20.58 -14.57
C LEU A 43 -14.51 -21.64 -15.07
N LYS A 44 -14.48 -22.78 -14.37
CA LYS A 44 -13.58 -23.89 -14.68
C LYS A 44 -13.82 -24.44 -16.09
N THR A 45 -15.08 -24.64 -16.47
CA THR A 45 -15.41 -25.20 -17.78
C THR A 45 -15.18 -24.19 -18.91
N LEU A 46 -15.42 -22.89 -18.69
CA LEU A 46 -15.04 -21.85 -19.65
C LEU A 46 -13.52 -21.79 -19.84
N ALA A 47 -12.75 -21.77 -18.75
CA ALA A 47 -11.29 -21.75 -18.79
C ALA A 47 -10.73 -22.95 -19.57
N THR A 48 -11.26 -24.15 -19.27
CA THR A 48 -10.86 -25.39 -19.95
C THR A 48 -11.24 -25.38 -21.43
N SER A 49 -12.47 -25.01 -21.78
CA SER A 49 -12.94 -24.98 -23.18
C SER A 49 -12.23 -23.93 -24.04
N LEU A 50 -11.80 -22.83 -23.41
CA LEU A 50 -11.05 -21.76 -24.05
C LEU A 50 -9.54 -21.94 -23.92
N ASP A 51 -9.03 -23.01 -23.31
CA ASP A 51 -7.59 -23.26 -23.10
C ASP A 51 -6.85 -22.03 -22.54
N VAL A 52 -7.43 -21.43 -21.49
CA VAL A 52 -6.89 -20.28 -20.76
C VAL A 52 -6.93 -20.58 -19.27
N SER A 53 -6.17 -19.82 -18.47
CA SER A 53 -6.26 -19.97 -17.02
C SER A 53 -7.55 -19.34 -16.49
N GLU A 54 -8.07 -19.84 -15.37
CA GLU A 54 -9.22 -19.23 -14.69
C GLU A 54 -8.95 -17.75 -14.36
N LYS A 55 -7.69 -17.39 -14.09
CA LYS A 55 -7.28 -16.00 -13.81
C LYS A 55 -7.47 -15.09 -15.02
N ASP A 56 -7.26 -15.58 -16.24
CA ASP A 56 -7.39 -14.79 -17.46
C ASP A 56 -8.84 -14.36 -17.70
N LEU A 57 -9.80 -15.21 -17.30
CA LEU A 57 -11.23 -14.89 -17.34
C LEU A 57 -11.67 -13.92 -16.24
N LEU A 58 -10.87 -13.81 -15.16
CA LEU A 58 -11.08 -12.91 -14.03
C LEU A 58 -10.23 -11.64 -14.12
N ILE A 59 -9.53 -11.36 -15.23
CA ILE A 59 -8.75 -10.12 -15.38
C ILE A 59 -9.63 -8.88 -15.21
N ALA A 60 -10.92 -8.93 -15.59
CA ALA A 60 -11.87 -7.85 -15.29
C ALA A 60 -12.13 -7.66 -13.79
N GLU A 61 -11.91 -8.68 -12.96
CA GLU A 61 -12.01 -8.63 -11.49
C GLU A 61 -10.69 -8.18 -10.87
N ILE A 62 -9.52 -8.55 -11.42
CA ILE A 62 -8.21 -8.02 -10.99
C ILE A 62 -8.08 -6.54 -11.36
N VAL A 63 -8.49 -6.16 -12.58
CA VAL A 63 -8.54 -4.77 -13.01
C VAL A 63 -9.68 -4.02 -12.30
N LYS A 64 -10.80 -4.65 -11.92
CA LYS A 64 -11.82 -4.00 -11.05
C LYS A 64 -11.46 -4.03 -9.57
N GLU A 65 -10.53 -4.85 -9.10
CA GLU A 65 -9.99 -4.84 -7.74
C GLU A 65 -8.86 -3.85 -7.64
N GLU A 66 -7.98 -3.73 -8.64
CA GLU A 66 -7.00 -2.66 -8.77
C GLU A 66 -7.69 -1.31 -9.02
N ILE A 67 -8.71 -1.27 -9.89
CA ILE A 67 -9.55 -0.08 -10.08
C ILE A 67 -10.53 0.11 -8.92
N LYS A 68 -10.98 -0.89 -8.14
CA LYS A 68 -11.70 -0.62 -6.85
C LYS A 68 -10.75 -0.14 -5.76
N VAL A 69 -9.50 -0.56 -5.77
CA VAL A 69 -8.47 0.02 -4.89
C VAL A 69 -8.22 1.50 -5.29
N GLU A 70 -8.52 1.89 -6.53
CA GLU A 70 -8.51 3.30 -7.00
C GLU A 70 -9.90 4.00 -7.04
N GLU A 71 -11.04 3.28 -7.03
CA GLU A 71 -12.42 3.81 -7.17
C GLU A 71 -13.30 3.58 -5.93
N ILE A 72 -12.81 2.95 -4.86
CA ILE A 72 -13.37 3.16 -3.50
C ILE A 72 -12.91 4.55 -2.99
N SER A 73 -13.02 5.57 -3.85
CA SER A 73 -12.95 7.00 -3.54
C SER A 73 -14.34 7.65 -3.58
N LEU A 74 -15.41 6.85 -3.68
CA LEU A 74 -16.80 7.35 -3.64
C LEU A 74 -17.55 7.06 -2.32
N THR A 75 -16.83 6.77 -1.25
CA THR A 75 -17.37 6.92 0.11
C THR A 75 -16.64 8.03 0.84
N THR A 76 -17.35 9.15 0.99
CA THR A 76 -17.17 10.20 2.00
C THR A 76 -15.89 11.03 1.94
N GLU A 77 -16.01 12.31 1.53
CA GLU A 77 -15.00 13.37 1.75
C GLU A 77 -14.53 13.42 3.22
N ASN A 78 -15.37 12.95 4.15
CA ASN A 78 -15.07 12.83 5.58
C ASN A 78 -14.06 11.70 5.91
N ASP A 79 -14.00 10.62 5.13
CA ASP A 79 -13.18 9.44 5.47
C ASP A 79 -11.74 9.59 4.95
N ASP A 80 -11.56 10.16 3.76
CA ASP A 80 -10.23 10.54 3.26
C ASP A 80 -9.58 11.64 4.10
N SER A 81 -10.34 12.68 4.46
CA SER A 81 -9.85 13.76 5.31
C SER A 81 -9.52 13.28 6.73
N PHE A 82 -10.33 12.36 7.28
CA PHE A 82 -10.05 11.69 8.55
C PHE A 82 -8.78 10.84 8.47
N ASN A 83 -8.62 10.02 7.43
CA ASN A 83 -7.42 9.18 7.24
C ASN A 83 -6.15 10.01 7.04
N ILE A 84 -6.21 11.12 6.32
CA ILE A 84 -5.09 12.07 6.19
C ILE A 84 -4.75 12.69 7.55
N SER A 85 -5.76 13.11 8.31
CA SER A 85 -5.58 13.70 9.64
C SER A 85 -4.96 12.71 10.61
N LEU A 86 -5.43 11.46 10.62
CA LEU A 86 -4.82 10.36 11.39
C LEU A 86 -3.38 10.10 10.95
N THR A 87 -3.08 10.09 9.65
CA THR A 87 -1.72 9.89 9.13
C THR A 87 -0.78 11.00 9.59
N LYS A 88 -1.25 12.26 9.63
CA LYS A 88 -0.50 13.39 10.21
C LYS A 88 -0.24 13.18 11.69
N ILE A 89 -1.25 12.77 12.46
CA ILE A 89 -1.12 12.48 13.90
C ILE A 89 -0.12 11.35 14.13
N ILE A 90 -0.18 10.27 13.34
CA ILE A 90 0.77 9.16 13.42
C ILE A 90 2.19 9.67 13.19
N ASN A 91 2.46 10.43 12.14
CA ASN A 91 3.80 10.97 11.90
C ASN A 91 4.28 11.91 13.03
N LEU A 92 3.41 12.84 13.46
CA LEU A 92 3.71 13.79 14.54
C LEU A 92 3.84 13.13 15.92
N SER A 93 3.24 11.96 16.14
CA SER A 93 3.28 11.27 17.44
C SER A 93 4.68 10.87 17.88
N SER A 94 5.64 10.86 16.95
CA SER A 94 7.06 10.63 17.23
C SER A 94 7.72 11.84 17.93
N LEU A 95 7.24 13.08 17.74
CA LEU A 95 7.90 14.29 18.27
C LEU A 95 8.22 14.28 19.77
N PRO A 96 7.32 13.84 20.69
CA PRO A 96 7.62 13.82 22.12
C PRO A 96 8.79 12.90 22.49
N LEU A 97 9.05 11.87 21.68
CA LEU A 97 10.13 10.90 21.87
C LEU A 97 11.27 11.09 20.85
N ALA A 98 11.30 12.19 20.11
CA ALA A 98 12.30 12.42 19.06
C ALA A 98 13.75 12.48 19.59
N TRP A 99 13.92 12.79 20.88
CA TRP A 99 15.19 12.79 21.58
C TRP A 99 15.65 11.38 22.03
N LEU A 100 14.76 10.38 21.96
CA LEU A 100 15.02 8.97 22.30
C LEU A 100 15.01 8.11 21.02
N PRO A 101 16.17 7.90 20.36
CA PRO A 101 16.22 7.28 19.04
C PRO A 101 15.55 5.90 18.99
N ILE A 102 15.78 5.07 20.01
CA ILE A 102 15.33 3.67 20.05
C ILE A 102 13.81 3.59 20.26
N ALA A 103 13.22 4.50 21.03
CA ALA A 103 11.81 4.45 21.39
C ALA A 103 10.91 5.25 20.44
N ASN A 104 11.50 6.05 19.55
CA ASN A 104 10.77 7.04 18.75
C ASN A 104 9.70 6.44 17.81
N PHE A 105 9.87 5.19 17.38
CA PHE A 105 8.90 4.50 16.51
C PHE A 105 7.71 3.88 17.27
N LEU A 106 7.75 3.82 18.60
CA LEU A 106 6.69 3.19 19.40
C LEU A 106 5.36 3.95 19.33
N PRO A 107 5.29 5.29 19.49
CA PRO A 107 4.04 6.02 19.38
C PRO A 107 3.30 5.82 18.04
N PRO A 108 3.95 5.98 16.85
CA PRO A 108 3.25 5.77 15.59
C PRO A 108 2.81 4.32 15.41
N LEU A 109 3.61 3.35 15.88
CA LEU A 109 3.25 1.93 15.85
C LEU A 109 2.02 1.64 16.71
N LEU A 110 1.99 2.17 17.94
CA LEU A 110 0.90 1.99 18.89
C LEU A 110 -0.40 2.61 18.36
N ILE A 111 -0.34 3.82 17.79
CA ILE A 111 -1.51 4.45 17.16
C ILE A 111 -1.98 3.64 15.94
N MET A 112 -1.07 3.13 15.11
CA MET A 112 -1.42 2.24 14.00
C MET A 112 -2.18 0.98 14.48
N LEU A 113 -1.73 0.37 15.58
CA LEU A 113 -2.39 -0.82 16.13
C LEU A 113 -3.79 -0.52 16.68
N PHE A 114 -3.98 0.61 17.36
CA PHE A 114 -5.28 1.01 17.89
C PHE A 114 -6.26 1.49 16.81
N THR A 115 -5.78 2.24 15.83
CA THR A 115 -6.61 2.76 14.71
C THR A 115 -6.82 1.74 13.61
N LYS A 116 -6.03 0.65 13.57
CA LYS A 116 -6.00 -0.36 12.51
C LYS A 116 -5.71 0.20 11.11
N ASN A 117 -5.20 1.42 11.00
CA ASN A 117 -4.86 2.05 9.72
C ASN A 117 -3.53 1.47 9.17
N LYS A 118 -3.63 0.50 8.27
CA LYS A 118 -2.46 -0.19 7.66
C LYS A 118 -2.06 0.38 6.29
N SER A 119 -2.36 1.66 6.03
CA SER A 119 -2.01 2.30 4.76
C SER A 119 -0.50 2.22 4.49
N GLN A 120 -0.13 2.20 3.20
CA GLN A 120 1.27 2.16 2.79
C GLN A 120 2.06 3.36 3.33
N ILE A 121 1.42 4.52 3.46
CA ILE A 121 2.03 5.73 4.03
C ILE A 121 2.37 5.55 5.52
N VAL A 122 1.44 4.98 6.31
CA VAL A 122 1.66 4.72 7.74
C VAL A 122 2.78 3.70 7.95
N LYS A 123 2.81 2.62 7.16
CA LYS A 123 3.90 1.63 7.18
C LYS A 123 5.26 2.26 6.86
N GLN A 124 5.30 3.17 5.89
CA GLN A 124 6.51 3.91 5.52
C GLN A 124 6.97 4.88 6.61
N ILE A 125 6.04 5.57 7.30
CA ILE A 125 6.36 6.41 8.47
C ILE A 125 7.06 5.56 9.54
N ILE A 126 6.46 4.43 9.93
CA ILE A 126 7.02 3.57 10.97
C ILE A 126 8.35 2.96 10.51
N SER A 127 8.45 2.53 9.25
CA SER A 127 9.68 1.98 8.69
C SER A 127 10.83 3.00 8.69
N LEU A 128 10.54 4.26 8.36
CA LEU A 128 11.51 5.35 8.45
C LEU A 128 11.96 5.59 9.90
N GLN A 129 11.04 5.53 10.87
CA GLN A 129 11.38 5.67 12.29
C GLN A 129 12.23 4.51 12.80
N ILE A 130 11.93 3.26 12.39
CA ILE A 130 12.75 2.08 12.71
C ILE A 130 14.15 2.24 12.10
N PHE A 131 14.24 2.70 10.84
CA PHE A 131 15.53 2.95 10.20
C PHE A 131 16.35 4.00 10.96
N LEU A 132 15.73 5.12 11.35
CA LEU A 132 16.39 6.17 12.14
C LEU A 132 16.78 5.70 13.55
N ALA A 133 15.96 4.85 14.17
CA ALA A 133 16.23 4.24 15.47
C ALA A 133 17.46 3.33 15.47
N ILE A 134 17.75 2.69 14.33
CA ILE A 134 18.94 1.83 14.16
C ILE A 134 20.16 2.67 13.76
N ILE A 135 20.02 3.60 12.80
CA ILE A 135 21.17 4.32 12.25
C ILE A 135 21.75 5.36 13.23
N SER A 136 20.90 6.01 14.03
CA SER A 136 21.35 7.10 14.90
C SER A 136 22.29 6.62 16.01
N PRO A 137 22.01 5.50 16.73
CA PRO A 137 22.96 4.93 17.68
C PRO A 137 24.26 4.46 17.04
N ILE A 138 24.22 3.95 15.80
CA ILE A 138 25.43 3.54 15.07
C ILE A 138 26.33 4.76 14.81
N ILE A 139 25.75 5.86 14.31
CA ILE A 139 26.49 7.12 14.08
C ILE A 139 27.07 7.66 15.39
N PHE A 140 26.26 7.67 16.45
CA PHE A 140 26.69 8.08 17.78
C PHE A 140 27.89 7.24 18.28
N MET A 141 27.80 5.91 18.14
CA MET A 141 28.86 5.00 18.57
C MET A 141 30.15 5.18 17.77
N LEU A 142 30.05 5.37 16.46
CA LEU A 142 31.22 5.65 15.61
C LEU A 142 31.95 6.91 16.07
N ILE A 143 31.23 8.00 16.31
CA ILE A 143 31.84 9.26 16.73
C ILE A 143 32.43 9.17 18.15
N ALA A 144 31.78 8.43 19.04
CA ALA A 144 32.33 8.15 20.37
C ALA A 144 33.63 7.33 20.30
N LEU A 145 33.72 6.33 19.41
CA LEU A 145 34.91 5.48 19.25
C LEU A 145 36.10 6.23 18.65
N LEU A 146 35.86 7.23 17.81
CA LEU A 146 36.91 8.06 17.22
C LEU A 146 37.60 8.99 18.22
N LYS A 147 37.06 9.13 19.45
CA LYS A 147 37.63 9.98 20.52
C LYS A 147 37.93 11.41 20.06
N LEU A 148 37.08 11.98 19.21
CA LEU A 148 37.22 13.35 18.67
C LEU A 148 37.01 14.48 19.71
N GLY A 149 36.75 14.12 20.97
CA GLY A 149 36.41 15.03 22.06
C GLY A 149 34.95 14.88 22.50
N SER A 150 34.63 15.32 23.71
CA SER A 150 33.24 15.29 24.22
C SER A 150 32.33 16.26 23.46
N GLU A 151 32.89 17.38 22.98
CA GLU A 151 32.17 18.38 22.18
C GLU A 151 31.59 17.80 20.90
N SER A 152 32.38 16.98 20.17
CA SER A 152 31.90 16.36 18.94
C SER A 152 30.74 15.40 19.19
N VAL A 153 30.77 14.67 20.32
CA VAL A 153 29.68 13.77 20.71
C VAL A 153 28.39 14.55 21.01
N MET A 154 28.50 15.66 21.76
CA MET A 154 27.35 16.51 22.08
C MET A 154 26.75 17.16 20.82
N VAL A 155 27.59 17.71 19.94
CA VAL A 155 27.15 18.30 18.66
C VAL A 155 26.44 17.26 17.81
N THR A 156 26.99 16.05 17.75
CA THR A 156 26.38 14.93 17.02
C THR A 156 25.00 14.58 17.57
N MET A 157 24.87 14.49 18.89
CA MET A 157 23.59 14.16 19.53
C MET A 157 22.53 15.22 19.20
N ILE A 158 22.87 16.50 19.32
CA ILE A 158 21.98 17.61 18.97
C ILE A 158 21.60 17.53 17.49
N PHE A 159 22.57 17.33 16.60
CA PHE A 159 22.35 17.22 15.17
C PHE A 159 21.41 16.07 14.82
N LEU A 160 21.59 14.88 15.40
CA LEU A 160 20.74 13.70 15.16
C LEU A 160 19.29 13.96 15.57
N VAL A 161 19.07 14.59 16.73
CA VAL A 161 17.72 14.95 17.19
C VAL A 161 17.09 15.98 16.27
N LEU A 162 17.82 17.03 15.88
CA LEU A 162 17.33 18.05 14.96
C LEU A 162 17.01 17.49 13.58
N ALA A 163 17.86 16.61 13.05
CA ALA A 163 17.63 15.93 11.77
C ALA A 163 16.36 15.06 11.83
N ASN A 164 16.16 14.31 12.92
CA ASN A 164 14.96 13.51 13.15
C ASN A 164 13.69 14.38 13.20
N VAL A 165 13.72 15.46 14.00
CA VAL A 165 12.61 16.42 14.08
C VAL A 165 12.32 17.04 12.71
N TYR A 166 13.36 17.44 11.97
CA TYR A 166 13.21 18.00 10.63
C TYR A 166 12.54 17.01 9.67
N ILE A 167 12.94 15.74 9.68
CA ILE A 167 12.32 14.70 8.85
C ILE A 167 10.83 14.55 9.18
N ILE A 168 10.49 14.49 10.47
CA ILE A 168 9.10 14.39 10.94
C ILE A 168 8.30 15.58 10.44
N LEU A 169 8.76 16.81 10.70
CA LEU A 169 8.06 18.03 10.29
C LEU A 169 7.93 18.15 8.78
N ARG A 170 8.99 17.80 8.03
CA ARG A 170 8.97 17.87 6.57
C ARG A 170 8.01 16.84 5.97
N ASN A 171 7.92 15.64 6.54
CA ASN A 171 6.95 14.64 6.14
C ASN A 171 5.52 15.08 6.48
N THR A 172 5.27 15.67 7.65
CA THR A 172 3.95 16.23 7.98
C THR A 172 3.51 17.30 6.97
N TYR A 173 4.42 18.21 6.61
CA TYR A 173 4.15 19.23 5.59
C TYR A 173 3.81 18.61 4.23
N GLU A 174 4.55 17.59 3.81
CA GLU A 174 4.31 16.92 2.52
C GLU A 174 3.01 16.11 2.52
N ILE A 175 2.65 15.47 3.63
CA ILE A 175 1.36 14.77 3.82
C ILE A 175 0.22 15.78 3.68
N ASP A 176 0.34 16.95 4.28
CA ASP A 176 -0.68 18.00 4.23
C ASP A 176 -0.88 18.56 2.80
N LYS A 177 0.23 18.79 2.07
CA LYS A 177 0.18 19.40 0.74
C LYS A 177 -0.07 18.42 -0.40
N LYS A 178 0.50 17.22 -0.33
CA LYS A 178 0.57 16.27 -1.44
C LYS A 178 0.07 14.88 -1.10
N LYS A 179 -0.50 14.68 0.11
CA LYS A 179 -0.99 13.37 0.59
C LYS A 179 0.06 12.26 0.45
N SER A 180 1.35 12.61 0.53
CA SER A 180 2.48 11.70 0.31
C SER A 180 3.67 12.07 1.19
N LEU A 181 4.61 11.14 1.36
CA LEU A 181 5.83 11.37 2.14
C LEU A 181 6.93 11.94 1.26
N ARG A 182 7.66 12.93 1.79
CA ARG A 182 8.88 13.44 1.16
C ARG A 182 10.04 12.47 1.37
N TYR A 183 10.24 12.03 2.60
CA TYR A 183 11.21 11.01 2.99
C TYR A 183 10.48 9.69 3.21
N LYS A 184 10.82 8.70 2.38
CA LYS A 184 10.31 7.34 2.41
C LYS A 184 11.43 6.36 2.05
N LEU A 185 11.27 5.10 2.45
CA LEU A 185 12.18 4.02 2.10
C LEU A 185 11.64 3.27 0.87
N ASN A 186 12.51 2.55 0.18
CA ASN A 186 12.12 1.70 -0.96
C ASN A 186 11.49 0.36 -0.51
N PHE A 187 11.45 0.10 0.80
CA PHE A 187 10.94 -1.11 1.42
C PHE A 187 10.17 -0.76 2.69
N ASN A 188 9.39 -1.70 3.20
CA ASN A 188 8.72 -1.62 4.50
C ASN A 188 9.32 -2.66 5.44
N PHE A 189 9.48 -2.32 6.72
CA PHE A 189 9.79 -3.31 7.76
C PHE A 189 8.56 -4.06 8.28
N ILE A 190 7.34 -3.53 8.04
CA ILE A 190 6.05 -4.03 8.58
C ILE A 190 4.96 -4.04 7.50
#